data_AF-A0A0S7Z2H7-F1
#
_entry.id   AF-A0A0S7Z2H7-F1
#
_cell.length_a   1.000
_cell.length_b   1.000
_cell.length_c   1.000
_cell.angle_alpha   90.00
_cell.angle_beta   90.00
_cell.angle_gamma   90.00
#
_symmetry.space_group_name_H-M   'P 1'
#
loop_
_entity.id
_entity.type
_entity.pdbx_description
1 polymer ?
#
loop_
_entity_poly.entity_id
_entity_poly.type
_entity_poly.pdbx_seq_one_letter_code
_entity_poly.pdbx_strand_id
1 'polypeptide(L)'
;MSAGLPVEVILRRVDGYDVPVSKTRVELPPGRHRFMVDCRVPEAGVVTRFVIDEEVQASRSYRLVADATARGCREVTLQRD
;
A
#
# COMPACT_ATOMS: atom_id res chain seq x y z
N MET A 1 -6.02 -4.72 17.48
CA MET A 1 -5.95 -5.83 16.51
C MET A 1 -7.16 -5.71 15.60
N SER A 2 -7.01 -5.03 14.45
CA SER A 2 -8.10 -4.81 13.50
C SER A 2 -8.30 -6.09 12.69
N ALA A 3 -9.21 -6.96 13.15
CA ALA A 3 -9.58 -8.16 12.43
C ALA A 3 -10.45 -7.80 11.21
N GLY A 4 -9.96 -8.11 10.01
CA GLY A 4 -10.78 -8.73 8.97
C GLY A 4 -11.89 -7.92 8.31
N LEU A 5 -11.78 -6.59 8.18
CA LEU A 5 -12.57 -5.92 7.15
C LEU A 5 -11.94 -6.21 5.78
N PRO A 6 -12.72 -6.59 4.75
CA PRO A 6 -12.19 -6.75 3.41
C PRO A 6 -11.72 -5.38 2.92
N VAL A 7 -10.42 -5.13 2.95
CA VAL A 7 -9.81 -3.90 2.43
C VAL A 7 -8.98 -4.22 1.20
N GLU A 8 -9.07 -3.35 0.20
CA GLU A 8 -8.24 -3.44 -1.00
C GLU A 8 -7.13 -2.40 -0.90
N VAL A 9 -5.88 -2.86 -0.98
CA VAL A 9 -4.69 -2.00 -0.99
C VAL A 9 -4.09 -2.06 -2.38
N ILE A 10 -4.12 -0.93 -3.09
CA ILE A 10 -3.77 -0.86 -4.51
C ILE A 10 -2.58 0.09 -4.67
N LEU A 11 -1.43 -0.46 -5.05
CA LEU A 11 -0.26 0.34 -5.41
C LEU A 11 -0.53 1.07 -6.74
N ARG A 12 -0.48 2.41 -6.71
CA ARG A 12 -0.77 3.27 -7.87
C ARG A 12 0.48 3.79 -8.55
N ARG A 13 1.50 4.11 -7.77
CA ARG A 13 2.72 4.75 -8.28
C ARG A 13 3.91 4.46 -7.37
N VAL A 14 5.10 4.37 -7.96
CA VAL A 14 6.38 4.36 -7.25
C VAL A 14 7.30 5.38 -7.91
N ASP A 15 7.89 6.29 -7.13
CA ASP A 15 8.85 7.31 -7.58
C ASP A 15 8.38 8.16 -8.78
N GLY A 16 7.08 8.42 -8.88
CA GLY A 16 6.52 9.16 -10.02
C GLY A 16 5.97 8.27 -11.15
N TYR A 17 6.34 6.99 -11.19
CA TYR A 17 5.94 6.04 -12.24
C TYR A 17 4.68 5.27 -11.89
N ASP A 18 3.69 5.32 -12.77
CA ASP A 18 2.42 4.62 -12.55
C ASP A 18 2.61 3.10 -12.57
N VAL A 19 2.00 2.45 -11.59
CA VAL A 19 1.93 1.00 -11.48
C VAL A 19 0.57 0.56 -12.01
N PRO A 20 0.50 -0.28 -13.06
CA PRO A 20 -0.75 -0.81 -13.57
C PRO A 20 -1.51 -1.56 -12.47
N VAL A 21 -2.83 -1.38 -12.41
CA VAL A 21 -3.70 -2.05 -11.41
C VAL A 21 -3.62 -3.58 -11.49
N SER A 22 -3.28 -4.14 -12.66
CA SER A 22 -3.09 -5.57 -12.86
C SER A 22 -1.80 -6.12 -12.23
N LYS A 23 -0.84 -5.26 -11.86
CA LYS A 23 0.40 -5.70 -11.21
C LYS A 23 0.17 -5.93 -9.73
N THR A 24 0.45 -7.14 -9.28
CA THR A 24 0.45 -7.52 -7.85
C THR A 24 1.81 -7.36 -7.18
N ARG A 25 2.88 -7.17 -7.96
CA ARG A 25 4.25 -7.02 -7.47
C ARG A 25 5.05 -6.03 -8.32
N VAL A 26 5.97 -5.32 -7.68
CA VAL A 26 6.96 -4.44 -8.31
C VAL A 26 8.34 -4.79 -7.76
N GLU A 27 9.34 -4.83 -8.64
CA GLU A 27 10.74 -4.98 -8.25
C GLU A 27 11.39 -3.60 -8.24
N LEU A 28 12.11 -3.31 -7.15
CA LEU A 28 12.75 -2.01 -6.93
C LEU A 28 14.22 -2.23 -6.55
N PRO A 29 15.12 -1.33 -6.97
CA PRO A 29 16.47 -1.33 -6.45
C PRO A 29 16.46 -1.02 -4.94
N PRO A 30 17.52 -1.34 -4.20
CA PRO A 30 17.65 -0.91 -2.81
C PRO A 30 17.70 0.61 -2.73
N GLY A 31 17.01 1.20 -1.75
CA GLY A 31 17.01 2.65 -1.55
C GLY A 31 15.68 3.18 -1.01
N ARG A 32 15.58 4.52 -0.98
CA ARG A 32 14.36 5.22 -0.60
C ARG A 32 13.43 5.33 -1.80
N HIS A 33 12.18 4.98 -1.59
CA HIS A 33 11.13 5.05 -2.59
C HIS A 33 9.90 5.74 -2.05
N ARG A 34 9.21 6.44 -2.94
CA ARG A 34 7.93 7.07 -2.66
C ARG A 34 6.80 6.28 -3.30
N PHE A 35 5.97 5.68 -2.47
CA PHE A 35 4.82 4.89 -2.89
C PHE A 35 3.54 5.72 -2.79
N MET A 36 2.70 5.65 -3.81
CA MET A 36 1.33 6.15 -3.75
C MET A 36 0.39 4.96 -3.76
N VAL A 37 -0.46 4.86 -2.74
CA VAL A 37 -1.31 3.70 -2.51
C VAL A 37 -2.74 4.15 -2.26
N ASP A 38 -3.68 3.51 -2.91
CA ASP A 38 -5.10 3.67 -2.60
C ASP A 38 -5.52 2.55 -1.65
N CYS A 39 -6.14 2.92 -0.54
CA CYS A 39 -6.77 2.00 0.38
C CYS A 39 -8.28 2.14 0.28
N ARG A 40 -8.96 1.07 -0.09
CA ARG A 40 -10.40 1.04 -0.29
C ARG A 40 -11.05 0.17 0.77
N VAL A 41 -12.11 0.71 1.37
CA VAL A 41 -13.04 -0.03 2.25
C VAL A 41 -14.35 -0.17 1.47
N PRO A 42 -14.57 -1.30 0.76
CA PRO A 42 -15.70 -1.46 -0.15
C PRO A 42 -17.05 -1.29 0.56
N GLU A 43 -17.17 -1.82 1.78
CA GLU A 43 -18.40 -1.73 2.59
C GLU A 43 -18.80 -0.28 2.91
N ALA A 44 -17.82 0.61 3.07
CA ALA A 44 -18.04 2.02 3.33
C ALA A 44 -18.14 2.85 2.05
N GLY A 45 -17.79 2.29 0.88
CA GLY A 45 -17.61 3.05 -0.36
C GLY A 45 -16.49 4.08 -0.28
N VAL A 46 -15.56 3.96 0.67
CA VAL A 46 -14.50 4.94 0.93
C VAL A 46 -13.21 4.50 0.25
N VAL A 47 -12.56 5.46 -0.42
CA VAL A 47 -11.20 5.32 -0.92
C VAL A 47 -10.35 6.45 -0.34
N THR A 48 -9.25 6.09 0.31
CA THR A 48 -8.28 7.03 0.85
C THR A 48 -6.93 6.80 0.19
N ARG A 49 -6.29 7.88 -0.28
CA ARG A 49 -4.96 7.82 -0.89
C ARG A 49 -3.89 8.14 0.15
N PHE A 50 -2.86 7.32 0.18
CA PHE A 50 -1.68 7.47 1.02
C PHE A 50 -0.43 7.69 0.16
N VAL A 51 0.49 8.47 0.70
CA VAL A 51 1.86 8.60 0.21
C VAL A 51 2.75 8.08 1.32
N ILE A 52 3.64 7.15 0.97
CA ILE A 52 4.53 6.48 1.91
C ILE A 52 5.95 6.67 1.37
N ASP A 53 6.84 7.20 2.20
CA ASP A 53 8.25 7.37 1.87
C ASP A 53 9.06 6.40 2.75
N GLU A 54 9.55 5.31 2.16
CA GLU A 54 10.15 4.19 2.90
C GLU A 54 11.42 3.68 2.22
N GLU A 55 12.27 3.01 3.00
CA GLU A 55 13.52 2.42 2.53
C GLU A 55 13.39 0.90 2.32
N VAL A 56 13.64 0.47 1.09
CA VAL A 56 13.68 -0.96 0.73
C VAL A 56 15.11 -1.46 0.67
N GLN A 57 15.34 -2.64 1.21
CA GLN A 57 16.65 -3.29 1.25
C GLN A 57 16.79 -4.33 0.15
N ALA A 58 18.03 -4.57 -0.26
CA ALA A 58 18.35 -5.60 -1.26
C ALA A 58 17.84 -6.99 -0.84
N SER A 59 17.32 -7.73 -1.81
CA SER A 59 16.89 -9.13 -1.64
C SER A 59 15.83 -9.34 -0.54
N ARG A 60 15.00 -8.32 -0.26
CA ARG A 60 13.89 -8.40 0.71
C ARG A 60 12.55 -8.28 0.00
N SER A 61 11.56 -8.99 0.53
CA SER A 61 10.16 -8.84 0.15
C SER A 61 9.45 -7.94 1.15
N TYR A 62 8.53 -7.15 0.64
CA TYR A 62 7.73 -6.22 1.43
C TYR A 62 6.27 -6.31 1.01
N ARG A 63 5.40 -6.00 1.96
CA ARG A 63 3.95 -5.97 1.78
C ARG A 63 3.40 -4.64 2.26
N LEU A 64 2.45 -4.10 1.52
CA LEU A 64 1.63 -2.98 1.99
C LEU A 64 0.56 -3.50 2.94
N VAL A 65 0.51 -2.94 4.14
CA VAL A 65 -0.44 -3.33 5.19
C VAL A 65 -1.23 -2.11 5.62
N ALA A 66 -2.56 -2.20 5.50
CA ALA A 66 -3.47 -1.13 5.91
C ALA A 66 -3.99 -1.35 7.34
N ASP A 67 -4.04 -0.28 8.13
CA ASP A 67 -4.92 -0.21 9.30
C ASP A 67 -6.22 0.50 8.90
N ALA A 68 -7.33 -0.22 9.03
CA ALA A 68 -8.63 0.23 8.58
C ALA A 68 -9.73 -0.09 9.59
N THR A 69 -10.79 0.71 9.50
CA THR A 69 -12.03 0.54 10.24
C THR A 69 -13.21 0.55 9.27
N ALA A 70 -14.40 0.24 9.77
CA ALA A 70 -15.63 0.31 8.98
C ALA A 70 -15.94 1.71 8.42
N ARG A 71 -15.23 2.75 8.88
CA ARG A 71 -15.38 4.13 8.39
C ARG A 71 -14.34 4.52 7.33
N GLY A 72 -13.32 3.69 7.10
CA GLY A 72 -12.23 4.00 6.20
C GLY A 72 -10.86 3.55 6.72
N CYS A 73 -9.85 3.76 5.88
CA CYS A 73 -8.45 3.48 6.21
C CYS A 73 -7.82 4.65 6.98
N ARG A 74 -7.05 4.32 8.01
CA ARG A 74 -6.31 5.28 8.84
C ARG A 74 -4.88 5.44 8.37
N GLU A 75 -4.26 4.33 7.99
CA GLU A 75 -2.85 4.28 7.63
C GLU A 75 -2.60 3.11 6.66
N VAL A 76 -1.56 3.26 5.83
CA VAL A 76 -0.93 2.16 5.11
C VAL A 76 0.57 2.22 5.36
N THR A 77 1.16 1.10 5.73
CA THR A 77 2.60 0.97 6.00
C THR A 77 3.24 -0.08 5.11
N LEU A 78 4.56 0.02 4.93
CA LEU A 78 5.35 -1.01 4.28
C LEU A 78 5.95 -1.93 5.35
N GLN A 79 5.56 -3.21 5.33
CA GLN A 79 6.06 -4.20 6.27
C GLN A 79 6.94 -5.21 5.53
N ARG A 80 7.97 -5.71 6.21
CA ARG A 80 8.78 -6.82 5.70
C ARG A 80 7.97 -8.11 5.84
N ASP A 81 7.97 -8.94 4.80
CA ASP A 81 7.44 -10.32 4.92
C ASP A 81 8.35 -11.18 5.83
#